data_AF-A0A1Q3PPU2-F1
#
_entry.id   AF-A0A1Q3PPU2-F1
#
_cell.length_a   1.000
_cell.length_b   1.000
_cell.length_c   1.000
_cell.angle_alpha   90.00
_cell.angle_beta   90.00
_cell.angle_gamma   90.00
#
_symmetry.space_group_name_H-M   'P 1'
#
loop_
_entity.id
_entity.type
_entity.pdbx_description
1 polymer ?
#
loop_
_entity_poly.entity_id
_entity_poly.type
_entity_poly.pdbx_seq_one_letter_code
_entity_poly.pdbx_strand_id
1 'polypeptide(L)'
;MATTALVETLKTVFREAKSEGVIIDAIGLAPAYHGMVKDRYTLGVSIPIVPATETKDKMEIVFNIIWRHLTMDERRFIDRVRVFDSIEELDDHKYNDFEQYPYEGYFGIQRKLPELYPID
;
A
#
# COMPACT_ATOMS: atom_id res chain seq x y z
N MET A 1 -15.54 -0.58 7.61
CA MET A 1 -14.36 -0.16 8.39
C MET A 1 -14.01 1.23 7.91
N ALA A 2 -13.79 2.21 8.80
CA ALA A 2 -13.32 3.53 8.36
C ALA A 2 -11.88 3.39 7.84
N THR A 3 -11.51 4.13 6.79
CA THR A 3 -10.15 4.09 6.19
C THR A 3 -9.06 4.22 7.25
N THR A 4 -9.29 5.03 8.29
CA THR A 4 -8.40 5.20 9.45
C THR A 4 -8.11 3.89 10.20
N ALA A 5 -9.11 3.03 10.40
CA ALA A 5 -8.91 1.76 11.09
C ALA A 5 -8.08 0.78 10.27
N LEU A 6 -8.28 0.75 8.94
CA LEU A 6 -7.45 -0.07 8.05
C LEU A 6 -5.99 0.41 8.04
N VAL A 7 -5.78 1.72 8.01
CA VAL A 7 -4.44 2.33 8.09
C VAL A 7 -3.73 1.93 9.39
N GLU A 8 -4.40 2.04 10.53
CA GLU A 8 -3.79 1.68 11.82
C GLU A 8 -3.49 0.18 11.94
N THR A 9 -4.35 -0.69 11.41
CA THR A 9 -4.05 -2.13 11.31
C THR A 9 -2.81 -2.36 10.44
N LEU A 10 -2.74 -1.77 9.25
CA LEU A 10 -1.61 -1.91 8.33
C LEU A 10 -0.30 -1.39 8.95
N LYS A 11 -0.35 -0.24 9.62
CA LYS A 11 0.82 0.34 10.33
C LYS A 11 1.33 -0.61 11.41
N THR A 12 0.43 -1.20 12.18
CA THR A 12 0.79 -2.15 13.24
C THR A 12 1.47 -3.38 12.65
N VAL A 13 0.85 -3.99 11.63
CA VAL A 13 1.36 -5.20 10.98
C VAL A 13 2.70 -4.97 10.29
N PHE A 14 2.87 -3.85 9.59
CA PHE A 14 4.13 -3.56 8.90
C PHE A 14 5.25 -3.14 9.85
N ARG A 15 4.93 -2.55 11.01
CA ARG A 15 5.91 -2.35 12.08
C ARG A 15 6.39 -3.69 12.65
N GLU A 16 5.49 -4.65 12.85
CA GLU A 16 5.85 -5.98 13.34
C GLU A 16 6.76 -6.73 12.36
N ALA A 17 6.58 -6.54 11.05
CA ALA A 17 7.43 -7.12 10.01
C ALA A 17 8.92 -6.71 10.12
N LYS A 18 9.23 -5.60 10.80
CA LYS A 18 10.61 -5.17 11.12
C LYS A 18 11.36 -6.21 11.93
N SER A 19 10.66 -6.97 12.78
CA SER A 19 11.26 -8.07 13.54
C SER A 19 11.69 -9.25 12.67
N GLU A 20 11.14 -9.36 11.46
CA GLU A 20 11.50 -10.35 10.44
C GLU A 20 12.62 -9.83 9.51
N GLY A 21 13.15 -8.63 9.76
CA GLY A 21 14.21 -8.00 8.96
C GLY A 21 13.74 -7.29 7.70
N VAL A 22 12.41 -7.15 7.51
CA VAL A 22 11.81 -6.38 6.42
C VAL A 22 11.51 -4.98 6.93
N ILE A 23 12.06 -3.94 6.27
CA ILE A 23 11.77 -2.55 6.65
C ILE A 23 10.79 -1.98 5.63
N ILE A 24 9.61 -1.68 6.14
CA ILE A 24 8.57 -0.90 5.46
C ILE A 24 8.54 0.45 6.15
N ASP A 25 8.79 1.54 5.42
CA ASP A 25 8.94 2.89 5.99
C ASP A 25 7.76 3.81 5.70
N ALA A 26 6.94 3.49 4.69
CA ALA A 26 5.71 4.22 4.40
C ALA A 26 4.68 3.35 3.66
N ILE A 27 3.41 3.71 3.85
CA ILE A 27 2.29 3.19 3.08
C ILE A 27 1.40 4.32 2.55
N GLY A 28 0.68 4.06 1.47
CA GLY A 28 -0.34 4.96 0.93
C GLY A 28 -1.59 4.18 0.54
N LEU A 29 -2.76 4.81 0.72
CA LEU A 29 -4.03 4.24 0.29
C LEU A 29 -4.71 5.17 -0.72
N ALA A 30 -4.83 4.69 -1.96
CA ALA A 30 -5.57 5.36 -3.02
C ALA A 30 -6.92 4.67 -3.25
N PRO A 31 -8.00 5.38 -3.60
CA PRO A 31 -9.24 4.74 -4.03
C PRO A 31 -9.01 3.84 -5.25
N ALA A 32 -9.45 2.59 -5.19
CA ALA A 32 -9.32 1.67 -6.33
C ALA A 32 -10.18 2.13 -7.51
N TYR A 33 -9.70 1.90 -8.73
CA TYR A 33 -10.38 2.31 -9.97
C TYR A 33 -10.80 3.79 -9.94
N HIS A 34 -9.94 4.67 -9.43
CA HIS A 34 -10.20 6.11 -9.32
C HIS A 34 -11.47 6.45 -8.51
N GLY A 35 -11.81 5.60 -7.54
CA GLY A 35 -12.99 5.75 -6.69
C GLY A 35 -14.29 5.24 -7.30
N MET A 36 -14.25 4.57 -8.45
CA MET A 36 -15.44 3.94 -9.03
C MET A 36 -16.02 2.82 -8.14
N VAL A 37 -15.16 2.17 -7.35
CA VAL A 37 -15.57 1.11 -6.43
C VAL A 37 -15.46 1.63 -5.00
N LYS A 38 -16.62 1.67 -4.31
CA LYS A 38 -16.69 2.12 -2.93
C LYS A 38 -15.94 1.15 -2.00
N ASP A 39 -15.26 1.70 -1.01
CA ASP A 39 -14.59 0.95 0.06
C ASP A 39 -13.55 -0.06 -0.48
N ARG A 40 -12.88 0.26 -1.59
CA ARG A 40 -11.77 -0.49 -2.16
C ARG A 40 -10.59 0.43 -2.41
N TYR A 41 -9.39 -0.05 -2.14
CA TYR A 41 -8.17 0.76 -2.17
C TYR A 41 -7.02 0.04 -2.85
N THR A 42 -6.20 0.80 -3.59
CA THR A 42 -4.85 0.40 -3.96
C THR A 42 -3.91 0.78 -2.82
N LEU A 43 -3.18 -0.20 -2.31
CA LEU A 43 -2.17 -0.04 -1.26
C LEU A 43 -0.78 0.12 -1.91
N GLY A 44 -0.19 1.30 -1.78
CA GLY A 44 1.22 1.53 -2.05
C GLY A 44 2.05 1.25 -0.81
N VAL A 45 3.18 0.56 -0.95
CA VAL A 45 4.08 0.18 0.15
C VAL A 45 5.52 0.48 -0.26
N SER A 46 6.24 1.25 0.53
CA SER A 46 7.67 1.47 0.34
C SER A 46 8.47 0.48 1.18
N ILE A 47 9.39 -0.24 0.54
CA ILE A 47 10.20 -1.31 1.15
C ILE A 47 11.66 -1.12 0.75
N PRO A 48 12.40 -0.22 1.44
CA PRO A 48 13.80 0.01 1.12
C PRO A 48 14.70 -1.18 1.42
N ILE A 49 14.40 -1.98 2.45
CA ILE A 49 15.28 -3.05 2.93
C ILE A 49 14.50 -4.35 3.10
N VAL A 50 15.06 -5.42 2.55
CA VAL A 50 14.66 -6.82 2.77
C VAL A 50 15.85 -7.63 3.25
N PRO A 51 15.64 -8.74 4.00
CA PRO A 51 16.73 -9.60 4.44
C PRO A 51 17.53 -10.12 3.24
N ALA A 52 18.86 -10.02 3.30
CA ALA A 52 19.76 -10.48 2.23
C ALA A 52 19.65 -11.99 1.92
N THR A 53 19.10 -12.77 2.85
CA THR A 53 18.85 -14.20 2.69
C THR A 53 17.55 -14.51 1.95
N GLU A 54 16.67 -13.52 1.77
CA GLU A 54 15.37 -13.72 1.14
C GLU A 54 15.52 -13.58 -0.38
N THR A 55 15.36 -14.68 -1.12
CA THR A 55 15.32 -14.65 -2.59
C THR A 55 13.95 -14.27 -3.14
N LYS A 56 12.99 -13.94 -2.27
CA LYS A 56 11.60 -13.65 -2.65
C LYS A 56 11.46 -12.22 -3.15
N ASP A 57 10.53 -12.04 -4.09
CA ASP A 57 10.09 -10.72 -4.55
C ASP A 57 9.48 -9.93 -3.37
N LYS A 58 9.79 -8.63 -3.27
CA LYS A 58 9.22 -7.73 -2.24
C LYS A 58 7.70 -7.77 -2.26
N MET A 59 7.08 -7.93 -3.43
CA MET A 59 5.64 -8.09 -3.56
C MET A 59 5.12 -9.34 -2.86
N GLU A 60 5.84 -10.46 -2.96
CA GLU A 60 5.49 -11.71 -2.28
C GLU A 60 5.61 -11.58 -0.76
N ILE A 61 6.62 -10.85 -0.28
CA ILE A 61 6.80 -10.55 1.14
C ILE A 61 5.59 -9.78 1.68
N VAL A 62 5.18 -8.69 1.02
CA VAL A 62 4.01 -7.90 1.44
C VAL A 62 2.74 -8.73 1.40
N PHE A 63 2.55 -9.53 0.35
CA PHE A 63 1.38 -10.37 0.22
C PHE A 63 1.32 -11.38 1.37
N ASN A 64 2.43 -12.03 1.72
CA ASN A 64 2.52 -12.96 2.84
C ASN A 64 2.19 -12.28 4.18
N ILE A 65 2.72 -11.08 4.43
CA ILE A 65 2.42 -10.30 5.63
C ILE A 65 0.91 -10.00 5.70
N ILE A 66 0.33 -9.47 4.61
CA ILE A 66 -1.10 -9.16 4.54
C ILE A 66 -1.96 -10.39 4.80
N TRP A 67 -1.63 -11.54 4.18
CA TRP A 67 -2.42 -12.76 4.32
C TRP A 67 -2.35 -13.39 5.71
N ARG A 68 -1.21 -13.27 6.39
CA ARG A 68 -1.00 -13.82 7.74
C ARG A 68 -1.69 -12.99 8.82
N HIS A 69 -1.69 -11.66 8.70
CA HIS A 69 -2.09 -10.78 9.80
C HIS A 69 -3.48 -10.15 9.61
N LEU A 70 -3.90 -9.85 8.38
CA LEU A 70 -5.22 -9.23 8.17
C LEU A 70 -6.30 -10.31 8.11
N THR A 71 -7.48 -10.01 8.63
CA THR A 71 -8.67 -10.84 8.43
C THR A 71 -9.17 -10.80 6.99
N MET A 72 -10.06 -11.72 6.60
CA MET A 72 -10.67 -11.69 5.26
C MET A 72 -11.46 -10.40 5.03
N ASP A 73 -12.14 -9.90 6.08
CA ASP A 73 -12.93 -8.67 6.01
C ASP A 73 -12.06 -7.42 5.87
N GLU A 74 -10.85 -7.41 6.43
CA GLU A 74 -9.89 -6.32 6.22
C GLU A 74 -9.26 -6.40 4.82
N ARG A 75 -8.87 -7.61 4.41
CA ARG A 75 -8.28 -7.84 3.08
C ARG A 75 -9.21 -7.44 1.95
N ARG A 76 -10.53 -7.56 2.12
CA ARG A 76 -11.49 -7.13 1.10
C ARG A 76 -11.41 -5.63 0.81
N PHE A 77 -10.88 -4.79 1.68
CA PHE A 77 -10.73 -3.36 1.38
C PHE A 77 -9.53 -3.09 0.45
N ILE A 78 -8.60 -4.04 0.32
CA ILE A 78 -7.43 -3.92 -0.53
C ILE A 78 -7.74 -4.59 -1.88
N ASP A 79 -7.78 -3.81 -2.95
CA ASP A 79 -7.95 -4.31 -4.32
C ASP A 79 -6.60 -4.77 -4.88
N ARG A 80 -5.57 -3.95 -4.69
CA ARG A 80 -4.23 -4.14 -5.25
C ARG A 80 -3.16 -3.69 -4.27
N VAL A 81 -1.98 -4.27 -4.44
CA VAL A 81 -0.76 -3.86 -3.75
C VAL A 81 0.27 -3.45 -4.78
N ARG A 82 0.98 -2.36 -4.49
CA ARG A 82 2.10 -1.83 -5.27
C ARG A 82 3.25 -1.62 -4.31
N VAL A 83 4.42 -2.13 -4.69
CA VAL A 83 5.61 -2.08 -3.87
C VAL A 83 6.63 -1.21 -4.57
N PHE A 84 7.23 -0.30 -3.81
CA PHE A 84 8.22 0.66 -4.26
C PHE A 84 9.49 0.49 -3.44
N ASP A 85 10.62 0.90 -3.99
CA ASP A 85 11.92 0.75 -3.34
C ASP A 85 12.22 1.89 -2.36
N SER A 86 11.42 2.96 -2.38
CA SER A 86 11.61 4.14 -1.54
C SER A 86 10.32 4.93 -1.34
N ILE A 87 10.31 5.77 -0.30
CA ILE A 87 9.20 6.67 -0.01
C ILE A 87 9.06 7.73 -1.10
N GLU A 88 10.16 8.18 -1.70
CA GLU A 88 10.16 9.12 -2.82
C GLU A 88 9.44 8.54 -4.03
N GLU A 89 9.76 7.30 -4.41
CA GLU A 89 9.10 6.61 -5.52
C GLU A 89 7.60 6.38 -5.24
N LEU A 90 7.25 6.04 -3.99
CA LEU A 90 5.86 5.94 -3.56
C LEU A 90 5.13 7.29 -3.68
N ASP A 91 5.76 8.39 -3.26
CA ASP A 91 5.18 9.74 -3.32
C ASP A 91 4.96 10.22 -4.77
N ASP A 92 5.92 9.95 -5.65
CA ASP A 92 5.83 10.26 -7.08
C ASP A 92 4.64 9.55 -7.74
N HIS A 93 4.33 8.32 -7.31
CA HIS A 93 3.24 7.53 -7.88
C HIS A 93 1.85 7.80 -7.23
N LYS A 94 1.77 8.57 -6.15
CA LYS A 94 0.48 8.87 -5.49
C LYS A 94 -0.50 9.63 -6.39
N TYR A 95 0.02 10.41 -7.35
CA TYR A 95 -0.77 11.19 -8.29
C TYR A 95 -1.53 10.32 -9.31
N ASN A 96 -1.10 9.07 -9.47
CA ASN A 96 -1.72 8.11 -10.37
C ASN A 96 -2.26 6.87 -9.63
N ASP A 97 -2.67 7.05 -8.36
CA ASP A 97 -3.22 5.98 -7.52
C ASP A 97 -2.29 4.74 -7.43
N PHE A 98 -0.98 4.98 -7.50
CA PHE A 98 0.09 3.98 -7.51
C PHE A 98 0.15 3.07 -8.75
N GLU A 99 -0.56 3.40 -9.84
CA GLU A 99 -0.53 2.65 -11.09
C GLU A 99 0.65 3.04 -11.99
N GLN A 100 1.14 2.08 -12.78
CA GLN A 100 2.31 2.27 -13.67
C GLN A 100 2.00 3.07 -14.93
N TYR A 101 0.74 3.08 -15.38
CA TYR A 101 0.32 3.78 -16.59
C TYR A 101 -0.58 4.95 -16.24
N PRO A 102 -0.32 6.17 -16.76
CA PRO A 102 -1.20 7.30 -16.55
C PRO A 102 -2.59 6.93 -17.08
N TYR A 103 -3.60 7.04 -16.22
CA TYR A 103 -4.96 6.81 -16.66
C TYR A 103 -5.39 7.93 -17.62
N GLU A 104 -5.59 7.60 -18.90
CA GLU A 104 -6.02 8.56 -19.94
C GLU A 104 -7.51 8.98 -19.83
N GLY A 105 -8.19 8.66 -18.72
CA GLY A 105 -9.64 8.85 -18.56
C GLY A 105 -10.10 9.95 -17.59
N TYR A 106 -11.18 10.61 -18.00
CA TYR A 106 -12.00 11.65 -17.36
C TYR A 106 -11.29 12.87 -16.77
N PHE A 107 -11.18 13.91 -17.60
CA PHE A 107 -11.09 15.31 -17.18
C PHE A 107 -12.25 15.65 -16.22
N GLY A 108 -11.94 16.16 -15.03
CA GLY A 108 -12.92 16.84 -14.17
C GLY A 108 -13.21 16.23 -12.80
N ILE A 109 -12.61 15.10 -12.42
CA ILE A 109 -12.70 14.63 -11.03
C ILE A 109 -11.58 15.31 -10.24
N GLN A 110 -11.93 16.20 -9.30
CA GLN A 110 -11.00 16.65 -8.26
C GLN A 110 -10.64 15.43 -7.40
N ARG A 111 -9.56 14.74 -7.76
CA ARG A 111 -9.08 13.59 -6.98
C ARG A 111 -8.43 14.09 -5.70
N LYS A 112 -8.88 13.57 -4.57
CA LYS A 112 -8.15 13.74 -3.31
C LYS A 112 -6.92 12.84 -3.39
N LEU A 113 -5.72 13.44 -3.34
CA LEU A 113 -4.49 12.68 -3.38
C LEU A 113 -4.42 11.72 -2.18
N PRO A 114 -3.87 10.51 -2.35
CA PRO A 114 -3.58 9.61 -1.25
C PRO A 114 -2.70 10.32 -0.22
N GLU A 115 -3.05 10.20 1.04
CA GLU A 115 -2.14 10.55 2.13
C GLU A 115 -1.14 9.42 2.32
N LEU A 116 0.13 9.76 2.50
CA LEU A 116 1.16 8.81 2.87
C LEU A 116 1.25 8.74 4.39
N TYR A 117 1.36 7.52 4.91
CA TYR A 117 1.46 7.23 6.32
C TYR A 117 2.83 6.62 6.59
N PRO A 118 3.72 7.32 7.31
CA PRO A 118 5.00 6.76 7.70
C PRO A 118 4.82 5.60 8.69
N ILE A 119 5.76 4.65 8.63
CA ILE A 119 5.86 3.50 9.51
C ILE A 119 7.14 3.64 10.35
N ASP A 120 6.98 3.92 11.64
CA ASP A 120 8.09 4.01 12.62
C ASP A 120 8.59 2.61 13.08
#